data_AF-A0A7D4A2I2-F1
#
_entry.id   AF-A0A7D4A2I2-F1
#
_cell.length_a   1.000
_cell.length_b   1.000
_cell.length_c   1.000
_cell.angle_alpha   90.00
_cell.angle_beta   90.00
_cell.angle_gamma   90.00
#
_symmetry.space_group_name_H-M   'P 1'
#
loop_
_entity.id
_entity.type
_entity.pdbx_description
1 polymer ?
#
loop_
_entity_poly.entity_id
_entity_poly.type
_entity_poly.pdbx_seq_one_letter_code
_entity_poly.pdbx_strand_id
1 'polypeptide(L)'
;MTVDPEILRTTRRSLHGAAELLLAGPQYRESGTIRLRVLADGFATVSAPVLRVAGAELVAGDRTIPLNGATCGELATAADVEAGAPQGLYKDGSGVGADETLDVDAGAAAHLEECFARGNEALVRLAPDVAPVLWPEHFDLAITLDEVNYGISPGDDFLGEPYAYAGPWEPRQGAFWNASVGAARPVRLLPGATALHDFFMEARDRAAHDPARRP
;
A
#
# COMPACT_ATOMS: atom_id res chain seq x y z
N MET A 1 -7.97 17.47 -6.23
CA MET A 1 -6.92 18.31 -5.61
C MET A 1 -5.58 17.82 -6.11
N THR A 2 -4.66 18.71 -6.46
CA THR A 2 -3.28 18.32 -6.72
C THR A 2 -2.52 18.50 -5.41
N VAL A 3 -2.16 17.40 -4.76
CA VAL A 3 -1.26 17.42 -3.59
C VAL A 3 0.13 17.79 -4.10
N ASP A 4 0.87 18.61 -3.36
CA ASP A 4 2.26 18.93 -3.72
C ASP A 4 3.08 17.62 -3.76
N PRO A 5 3.86 17.37 -4.84
CA PRO A 5 4.60 16.11 -4.98
C PRO A 5 5.58 15.82 -3.85
N GLU A 6 6.19 16.84 -3.26
CA GLU A 6 7.15 16.68 -2.17
C GLU A 6 6.42 16.35 -0.85
N ILE A 7 5.30 17.04 -0.58
CA ILE A 7 4.43 16.71 0.56
C ILE A 7 3.92 15.27 0.45
N LEU A 8 3.51 14.86 -0.75
CA LEU A 8 3.04 13.50 -1.02
C LEU A 8 4.14 12.47 -0.79
N ARG A 9 5.35 12.73 -1.30
CA ARG A 9 6.52 11.85 -1.15
C ARG A 9 6.89 11.65 0.32
N THR A 10 6.96 12.74 1.08
CA THR A 10 7.28 12.70 2.52
C THR A 10 6.20 11.99 3.31
N THR A 11 4.94 12.34 3.08
CA THR A 11 3.79 11.69 3.76
C THR A 11 3.73 10.20 3.46
N ARG A 12 3.91 9.80 2.20
CA ARG A 12 3.98 8.39 1.80
C ARG A 12 5.06 7.64 2.57
N ARG A 13 6.28 8.18 2.64
CA ARG A 13 7.39 7.55 3.36
C ARG A 13 7.08 7.39 4.85
N SER A 14 6.49 8.41 5.47
CA SER A 14 6.08 8.35 6.88
C SER A 14 5.00 7.29 7.12
N LEU A 15 3.98 7.22 6.26
CA LEU A 15 2.92 6.21 6.37
C LEU A 15 3.43 4.79 6.08
N HIS A 16 4.37 4.63 5.15
CA HIS A 16 5.08 3.38 4.92
C HIS A 16 5.84 2.95 6.18
N GLY A 17 6.58 3.88 6.80
CA GLY A 17 7.24 3.65 8.10
C GLY A 17 6.27 3.23 9.20
N ALA A 18 5.11 3.88 9.31
CA ALA A 18 4.07 3.49 10.26
C ALA A 18 3.52 2.08 9.97
N ALA A 19 3.24 1.76 8.71
CA ALA A 19 2.77 0.44 8.30
C ALA A 19 3.75 -0.67 8.68
N GLU A 20 5.05 -0.43 8.51
CA GLU A 20 6.10 -1.40 8.85
C GLU A 20 6.40 -1.48 10.35
N LEU A 21 6.74 -0.35 10.96
CA LEU A 21 7.31 -0.31 12.31
C LEU A 21 6.24 -0.37 13.41
N LEU A 22 5.02 0.10 13.14
CA LEU A 22 3.96 0.19 14.15
C LEU A 22 2.86 -0.85 13.96
N LEU A 23 2.66 -1.37 12.74
CA LEU A 23 1.60 -2.34 12.46
C LEU A 23 2.19 -3.72 12.13
N ALA A 24 2.84 -3.87 10.98
CA ALA A 24 3.29 -5.16 10.47
C ALA A 24 4.34 -5.82 11.37
N GLY A 25 5.30 -5.05 11.86
CA GLY A 25 6.34 -5.53 12.77
C GLY A 25 5.81 -6.09 14.08
N PRO A 26 5.04 -5.31 14.86
CA PRO A 26 4.36 -5.80 16.07
C PRO A 26 3.47 -7.02 15.80
N GLN A 27 2.66 -6.97 14.74
CA GLN A 27 1.79 -8.08 14.34
C GLN A 27 2.58 -9.33 13.95
N TYR A 28 3.74 -9.18 13.32
CA TYR A 28 4.58 -10.31 12.98
C TYR A 28 5.16 -10.99 14.22
N ARG A 29 5.61 -10.20 15.21
CA ARG A 29 6.11 -10.74 16.48
C ARG A 29 5.04 -11.48 17.28
N GLU A 30 3.81 -10.96 17.28
CA GLU A 30 2.71 -11.55 18.08
C GLU A 30 1.93 -12.64 17.34
N SER A 31 1.64 -12.43 16.06
CA SER A 31 0.72 -13.27 15.26
C SER A 31 1.37 -13.96 14.06
N GLY A 32 2.66 -13.72 13.78
CA GLY A 32 3.38 -14.38 12.70
C GLY A 32 2.96 -13.93 11.29
N THR A 33 2.23 -12.82 11.15
CA THR A 33 1.82 -12.30 9.84
C THR A 33 2.14 -10.80 9.70
N ILE A 34 2.47 -10.40 8.48
CA ILE A 34 2.72 -9.01 8.11
C ILE A 34 1.57 -8.39 7.31
N ARG A 35 0.55 -9.18 7.00
CA ARG A 35 -0.57 -8.72 6.16
C ARG A 35 -1.30 -7.57 6.85
N LEU A 36 -1.52 -6.50 6.10
CA LEU A 36 -2.38 -5.40 6.52
C LEU A 36 -3.62 -5.37 5.63
N ARG A 37 -4.66 -4.71 6.11
CA ARG A 37 -5.91 -4.47 5.37
C ARG A 37 -6.16 -2.99 5.21
N VAL A 38 -6.74 -2.61 4.09
CA VAL A 38 -7.24 -1.25 3.86
C VAL A 38 -8.61 -1.09 4.51
N LEU A 39 -8.82 0.08 5.10
CA LEU A 39 -10.08 0.57 5.64
C LEU A 39 -10.53 1.80 4.83
N ALA A 40 -11.76 2.27 5.05
CA ALA A 40 -12.26 3.47 4.36
C ALA A 40 -11.47 4.74 4.71
N ASP A 41 -10.88 4.78 5.90
CA ASP A 41 -10.18 5.92 6.49
C ASP A 41 -8.71 5.61 6.83
N GLY A 42 -8.12 4.56 6.25
CA GLY A 42 -6.74 4.19 6.55
C GLY A 42 -6.42 2.71 6.34
N PHE A 43 -5.61 2.14 7.23
CA PHE A 43 -5.19 0.73 7.14
C PHE A 43 -4.90 0.15 8.52
N ALA A 44 -5.02 -1.17 8.65
CA ALA A 44 -4.97 -1.84 9.94
C ALA A 44 -4.28 -3.20 9.88
N THR A 45 -3.89 -3.69 11.06
CA THR A 45 -3.55 -5.10 11.25
C THR A 45 -4.76 -5.99 10.98
N VAL A 46 -4.49 -7.24 10.62
CA VAL A 46 -5.51 -8.28 10.42
C VAL A 46 -5.62 -9.23 11.63
N SER A 47 -4.60 -9.23 12.48
CA SER A 47 -4.48 -9.99 13.72
C SER A 47 -3.89 -9.10 14.83
N ALA A 48 -3.75 -9.65 16.02
CA ALA A 48 -3.15 -8.96 17.16
C ALA A 48 -1.69 -8.52 16.87
N PRO A 49 -1.26 -7.35 17.36
CA PRO A 49 -2.06 -6.39 18.14
C PRO A 49 -3.05 -5.63 17.24
N VAL A 50 -4.22 -5.27 17.78
CA VAL A 50 -5.26 -4.55 17.02
C VAL A 50 -4.89 -3.07 16.92
N LEU A 51 -4.25 -2.70 15.82
CA LEU A 51 -3.76 -1.35 15.54
C LEU A 51 -4.23 -0.91 14.16
N ARG A 52 -4.50 0.39 14.01
CA ARG A 52 -4.76 0.99 12.71
C ARG A 52 -4.17 2.38 12.60
N VAL A 53 -3.81 2.78 11.40
CA VAL A 53 -3.63 4.18 11.03
C VAL A 53 -4.97 4.67 10.46
N ALA A 54 -5.39 5.85 10.89
CA ALA A 54 -6.58 6.53 10.41
C ALA A 54 -6.24 7.98 10.05
N GLY A 55 -6.13 8.30 8.76
CA GLY A 55 -5.60 9.58 8.30
C GLY A 55 -4.18 9.83 8.83
N ALA A 56 -4.05 10.82 9.70
CA ALA A 56 -2.77 11.22 10.30
C ALA A 56 -2.61 10.74 11.76
N GLU A 57 -3.36 9.71 12.18
CA GLU A 57 -3.39 9.23 13.56
C GLU A 57 -3.15 7.72 13.66
N LEU A 58 -2.40 7.29 14.68
CA LEU A 58 -2.35 5.90 15.13
C LEU A 58 -3.47 5.65 16.15
N VAL A 59 -4.23 4.59 15.95
CA VAL A 59 -5.30 4.17 16.86
C VAL A 59 -4.95 2.82 17.49
N ALA A 60 -4.92 2.79 18.82
CA ALA A 60 -4.55 1.63 19.63
C ALA A 60 -5.52 1.47 20.81
N GLY A 61 -6.61 0.72 20.59
CA GLY A 61 -7.71 0.61 21.55
C GLY A 61 -8.53 1.91 21.61
N ASP A 62 -8.61 2.53 22.79
CA ASP A 62 -9.24 3.82 23.04
C ASP A 62 -8.29 5.02 22.83
N ARG A 63 -7.01 4.76 22.55
CA ARG A 63 -5.99 5.78 22.30
C ARG A 63 -5.96 6.17 20.83
N THR A 64 -5.89 7.47 20.58
CA THR A 64 -5.67 8.07 19.27
C THR A 64 -4.49 9.02 19.40
N ILE A 65 -3.45 8.79 18.61
CA ILE A 65 -2.14 9.44 18.77
C ILE A 65 -1.74 10.06 17.42
N PRO A 66 -1.49 11.38 17.33
CA PRO A 66 -1.06 12.02 16.10
C PRO A 66 0.28 11.45 15.60
N LEU A 67 0.36 11.11 14.31
CA LEU A 67 1.59 10.64 13.68
C LEU A 67 2.58 11.81 13.47
N ASN A 68 2.07 12.95 13.02
CA ASN A 68 2.89 14.07 12.61
C ASN A 68 3.70 14.65 13.79
N GLY A 69 5.01 14.74 13.63
CA GLY A 69 5.92 15.24 14.66
C GLY A 69 6.31 14.22 15.72
N ALA A 70 5.77 12.99 15.67
CA ALA A 70 6.17 11.90 16.56
C ALA A 70 7.12 10.92 15.85
N THR A 71 7.93 10.22 16.63
CA THR A 71 8.75 9.09 16.15
C THR A 71 7.99 7.77 16.26
N CYS A 72 8.39 6.76 15.48
CA CYS A 72 7.82 5.42 15.63
C CYS A 72 8.05 4.84 17.05
N GLY A 73 9.18 5.14 17.69
CA GLY A 73 9.45 4.71 19.07
C GLY A 73 8.49 5.30 20.10
N GLU A 74 8.19 6.60 20.00
CA GLU A 74 7.22 7.28 20.87
C GLU A 74 5.80 6.75 20.64
N LEU A 75 5.42 6.58 19.37
CA LEU A 75 4.11 6.05 18.98
C LEU A 75 3.91 4.61 19.48
N ALA A 76 4.92 3.76 19.33
CA ALA A 76 4.88 2.38 19.82
C ALA A 76 4.78 2.32 21.34
N THR A 77 5.55 3.14 22.06
CA THR A 77 5.45 3.28 23.53
C THR A 77 4.04 3.72 23.93
N ALA A 78 3.49 4.73 23.26
CA ALA A 78 2.15 5.23 23.52
C ALA A 78 1.06 4.21 23.16
N ALA A 79 1.32 3.28 22.25
CA ALA A 79 0.45 2.17 21.86
C ALA A 79 0.68 0.87 22.65
N ASP A 80 1.65 0.84 23.57
CA ASP A 80 2.07 -0.36 24.32
C ASP A 80 2.52 -1.53 23.42
N VAL A 81 3.29 -1.20 22.38
CA VAL A 81 3.96 -2.16 21.50
C VAL A 81 5.44 -1.81 21.34
N GLU A 82 6.23 -2.77 20.87
CA GLU A 82 7.61 -2.52 20.47
C GLU A 82 7.63 -1.97 19.03
N ALA A 83 8.36 -0.89 18.73
CA ALA A 83 8.53 -0.44 17.34
C ALA A 83 9.51 -1.35 16.59
N GLY A 84 9.32 -1.52 15.29
CA GLY A 84 10.35 -2.07 14.40
C GLY A 84 9.81 -3.06 13.38
N ALA A 85 10.41 -3.06 12.19
CA ALA A 85 9.99 -3.83 11.04
C ALA A 85 9.98 -5.37 11.28
N PRO A 86 9.27 -6.15 10.43
CA PRO A 86 9.31 -7.61 10.45
C PRO A 86 10.72 -8.17 10.15
N GLN A 87 11.49 -8.45 11.20
CA GLN A 87 12.89 -8.87 11.07
C GLN A 87 13.05 -10.16 10.27
N GLY A 88 13.99 -10.15 9.32
CA GLY A 88 14.42 -11.33 8.57
C GLY A 88 13.52 -11.74 7.39
N LEU A 89 12.45 -11.00 7.10
CA LEU A 89 11.56 -11.31 5.97
C LEU A 89 11.99 -10.65 4.66
N TYR A 90 12.40 -9.39 4.72
CA TYR A 90 12.78 -8.61 3.54
C TYR A 90 13.85 -7.57 3.89
N LYS A 91 14.55 -7.07 2.85
CA LYS A 91 15.68 -6.14 3.02
C LYS A 91 15.32 -4.68 2.75
N ASP A 92 14.39 -4.46 1.84
CA ASP A 92 13.97 -3.13 1.40
C ASP A 92 12.65 -2.75 2.07
N GLY A 93 12.48 -1.47 2.41
CA GLY A 93 11.29 -0.94 3.06
C GLY A 93 11.27 0.58 3.00
N SER A 94 10.54 1.22 3.91
CA SER A 94 10.39 2.69 4.01
C SER A 94 11.69 3.44 4.24
N GLY A 95 12.70 2.78 4.82
CA GLY A 95 13.94 3.40 5.29
C GLY A 95 13.71 4.38 6.45
N VAL A 96 12.56 4.32 7.14
CA VAL A 96 12.27 5.12 8.33
C VAL A 96 12.89 4.46 9.56
N GLY A 97 13.66 5.22 10.33
CA GLY A 97 14.21 4.77 11.61
C GLY A 97 13.19 4.84 12.75
N ALA A 98 13.39 4.04 13.81
CA ALA A 98 12.51 4.07 14.99
C ALA A 98 12.49 5.45 15.69
N ASP A 99 13.63 6.13 15.71
CA ASP A 99 13.81 7.46 16.33
C ASP A 99 13.65 8.61 15.31
N GLU A 100 13.24 8.31 14.07
CA GLU A 100 13.02 9.32 13.05
C GLU A 100 11.63 9.94 13.20
N THR A 101 11.57 11.27 13.15
CA THR A 101 10.30 12.01 13.23
C THR A 101 9.50 11.83 11.95
N LEU A 102 8.26 11.38 12.09
CA LEU A 102 7.31 11.27 10.98
C LEU A 102 6.78 12.66 10.61
N ASP A 103 6.73 12.92 9.31
CA ASP A 103 6.11 14.11 8.72
C ASP A 103 4.92 13.65 7.87
N VAL A 104 3.72 13.94 8.36
CA VAL A 104 2.44 13.45 7.81
C VAL A 104 1.50 14.62 7.61
N ASP A 105 1.34 15.02 6.35
CA ASP A 105 0.31 15.97 5.97
C ASP A 105 -1.06 15.27 5.88
N ALA A 106 -2.06 15.82 6.57
CA ALA A 106 -3.39 15.23 6.64
C ALA A 106 -4.09 15.17 5.26
N GLY A 107 -3.85 16.14 4.38
CA GLY A 107 -4.43 16.17 3.04
C GLY A 107 -3.81 15.13 2.10
N ALA A 108 -2.49 14.97 2.17
CA ALA A 108 -1.76 13.93 1.45
C ALA A 108 -2.11 12.54 1.97
N ALA A 109 -2.22 12.34 3.29
CA ALA A 109 -2.64 11.08 3.89
C ALA A 109 -4.05 10.68 3.40
N ALA A 110 -5.02 11.59 3.51
CA ALA A 110 -6.38 11.35 3.02
C ALA A 110 -6.41 11.03 1.52
N HIS A 111 -5.57 11.68 0.72
CA HIS A 111 -5.46 11.38 -0.72
C HIS A 111 -4.95 9.96 -0.99
N LEU A 112 -3.92 9.52 -0.26
CA LEU A 112 -3.36 8.17 -0.40
C LEU A 112 -4.37 7.11 0.05
N GLU A 113 -5.06 7.34 1.17
CA GLU A 113 -6.10 6.45 1.70
C GLU A 113 -7.29 6.34 0.75
N GLU A 114 -7.74 7.45 0.14
CA GLU A 114 -8.77 7.41 -0.89
C GLU A 114 -8.36 6.55 -2.09
N CYS A 115 -7.09 6.65 -2.52
CA CYS A 115 -6.55 5.82 -3.60
C CYS A 115 -6.57 4.33 -3.22
N PHE A 116 -6.17 3.99 -2.00
CA PHE A 116 -6.25 2.62 -1.49
C PHE A 116 -7.69 2.12 -1.38
N ALA A 117 -8.62 2.92 -0.85
CA ALA A 117 -10.02 2.54 -0.70
C ALA A 117 -10.67 2.24 -2.07
N ARG A 118 -10.42 3.11 -3.07
CA ARG A 118 -10.87 2.89 -4.46
C ARG A 118 -10.22 1.66 -5.10
N GLY A 119 -8.94 1.44 -4.81
CA GLY A 119 -8.21 0.23 -5.18
C GLY A 119 -8.84 -1.03 -4.63
N ASN A 120 -9.11 -1.03 -3.33
CA ASN A 120 -9.71 -2.14 -2.61
C ASN A 120 -11.08 -2.49 -3.19
N GLU A 121 -11.94 -1.51 -3.44
CA GLU A 121 -13.22 -1.74 -4.10
C GLU A 121 -13.06 -2.39 -5.48
N ALA A 122 -12.13 -1.89 -6.30
CA ALA A 122 -11.86 -2.43 -7.62
C ALA A 122 -11.31 -3.87 -7.59
N LEU A 123 -10.40 -4.17 -6.66
CA LEU A 123 -9.81 -5.51 -6.51
C LEU A 123 -10.82 -6.52 -5.96
N VAL A 124 -11.63 -6.15 -4.98
CA VAL A 124 -12.72 -7.00 -4.45
C VAL A 124 -13.73 -7.32 -5.56
N ARG A 125 -14.04 -6.35 -6.43
CA ARG A 125 -14.93 -6.59 -7.58
C ARG A 125 -14.30 -7.51 -8.62
N LEU A 126 -12.99 -7.39 -8.87
CA LEU A 126 -12.25 -8.21 -9.83
C LEU A 126 -12.19 -9.69 -9.39
N ALA A 127 -11.93 -9.93 -8.11
CA ALA A 127 -11.76 -11.26 -7.53
C ALA A 127 -12.40 -11.35 -6.13
N PRO A 128 -13.73 -11.56 -6.04
CA PRO A 128 -14.46 -11.55 -4.77
C PRO A 128 -13.97 -12.58 -3.74
N ASP A 129 -13.38 -13.67 -4.21
CA ASP A 129 -12.88 -14.77 -3.38
C ASP A 129 -11.42 -14.58 -2.93
N VAL A 130 -10.76 -13.50 -3.38
CA VAL A 130 -9.36 -13.19 -3.06
C VAL A 130 -9.30 -11.90 -2.27
N ALA A 131 -8.94 -11.99 -0.98
CA ALA A 131 -8.82 -10.82 -0.12
C ALA A 131 -7.60 -9.96 -0.52
N PRO A 132 -7.77 -8.65 -0.80
CA PRO A 132 -6.65 -7.73 -0.96
C PRO A 132 -5.81 -7.60 0.31
N VAL A 133 -4.50 -7.49 0.12
CA VAL A 133 -3.53 -7.29 1.20
C VAL A 133 -2.76 -6.02 0.91
N LEU A 134 -2.65 -5.13 1.90
CA LEU A 134 -1.67 -4.06 1.89
C LEU A 134 -0.35 -4.64 2.38
N TRP A 135 0.62 -4.73 1.48
CA TRP A 135 1.94 -5.30 1.77
C TRP A 135 2.84 -4.23 2.36
N PRO A 136 3.36 -4.41 3.59
CA PRO A 136 4.19 -3.39 4.24
C PRO A 136 5.56 -3.24 3.57
N GLU A 137 6.02 -4.26 2.84
CA GLU A 137 7.28 -4.27 2.09
C GLU A 137 7.36 -3.14 1.06
N HIS A 138 6.32 -3.05 0.22
CA HIS A 138 6.22 -2.08 -0.88
C HIS A 138 5.19 -0.97 -0.61
N PHE A 139 4.47 -1.08 0.51
CA PHE A 139 3.36 -0.22 0.89
C PHE A 139 2.29 -0.10 -0.20
N ASP A 140 2.01 -1.20 -0.88
CA ASP A 140 1.03 -1.28 -1.96
C ASP A 140 -0.09 -2.28 -1.63
N LEU A 141 -1.28 -1.99 -2.16
CA LEU A 141 -2.45 -2.87 -2.01
C LEU A 141 -2.49 -3.82 -3.20
N ALA A 142 -2.51 -5.13 -2.96
CA ALA A 142 -2.45 -6.09 -4.04
C ALA A 142 -3.28 -7.38 -3.82
N ILE A 143 -3.60 -8.03 -4.92
CA ILE A 143 -3.96 -9.46 -4.99
C ILE A 143 -3.13 -10.15 -6.07
N THR A 144 -3.08 -11.48 -6.01
CA THR A 144 -2.62 -12.32 -7.10
C THR A 144 -3.78 -13.20 -7.57
N LEU A 145 -4.05 -13.18 -8.88
CA LEU A 145 -5.08 -14.01 -9.52
C LEU A 145 -4.56 -14.50 -10.87
N ASP A 146 -4.67 -15.80 -11.11
CA ASP A 146 -4.25 -16.45 -12.37
C ASP A 146 -2.83 -16.07 -12.81
N GLU A 147 -1.86 -16.12 -11.87
CA GLU A 147 -0.45 -15.75 -12.09
C GLU A 147 -0.24 -14.29 -12.55
N VAL A 148 -1.17 -13.40 -12.18
CA VAL A 148 -1.05 -11.96 -12.40
C VAL A 148 -1.23 -11.24 -11.07
N ASN A 149 -0.30 -10.34 -10.75
CA ASN A 149 -0.40 -9.44 -9.62
C ASN A 149 -1.16 -8.18 -10.05
N TYR A 150 -2.21 -7.81 -9.32
CA TYR A 150 -2.98 -6.58 -9.55
C TYR A 150 -2.91 -5.74 -8.29
N GLY A 151 -2.65 -4.44 -8.43
CA GLY A 151 -2.55 -3.61 -7.24
C GLY A 151 -2.55 -2.12 -7.49
N ILE A 152 -2.47 -1.39 -6.37
CA ILE A 152 -2.35 0.05 -6.29
C ILE A 152 -1.14 0.38 -5.44
N SER A 153 -0.21 1.12 -6.04
CA SER A 153 0.92 1.72 -5.35
C SER A 153 0.58 3.18 -4.99
N PRO A 154 0.97 3.67 -3.81
CA PRO A 154 0.89 5.09 -3.45
C PRO A 154 1.94 5.94 -4.20
N GLY A 155 2.73 5.32 -5.07
CA GLY A 155 3.84 5.90 -5.81
C GLY A 155 5.18 5.46 -5.24
N ASP A 156 6.21 5.47 -6.06
CA ASP A 156 7.57 5.02 -5.75
C ASP A 156 8.59 5.70 -6.69
N ASP A 157 9.78 5.12 -6.83
CA ASP A 157 10.83 5.60 -7.74
C ASP A 157 10.49 5.36 -9.23
N PHE A 158 9.57 4.45 -9.54
CA PHE A 158 9.09 4.24 -10.91
C PHE A 158 8.08 5.32 -11.29
N LEU A 159 7.10 5.60 -10.42
CA LEU A 159 6.17 6.71 -10.60
C LEU A 159 5.84 7.36 -9.25
N GLY A 160 6.20 8.64 -9.09
CA GLY A 160 6.05 9.37 -7.83
C GLY A 160 4.61 9.71 -7.39
N GLU A 161 3.60 9.40 -8.20
CA GLU A 161 2.17 9.59 -7.90
C GLU A 161 1.45 8.23 -7.80
N PRO A 162 0.28 8.11 -7.14
CA PRO A 162 -0.42 6.84 -7.05
C PRO A 162 -0.78 6.26 -8.41
N TYR A 163 -0.58 4.95 -8.59
CA TYR A 163 -0.89 4.24 -9.83
C TYR A 163 -1.44 2.84 -9.58
N ALA A 164 -2.28 2.41 -10.52
CA ALA A 164 -2.68 1.02 -10.65
C ALA A 164 -1.64 0.26 -11.48
N TYR A 165 -1.40 -0.99 -11.12
CA TYR A 165 -0.52 -1.86 -11.87
C TYR A 165 -1.12 -3.25 -12.08
N ALA A 166 -0.64 -3.91 -13.14
CA ALA A 166 -0.85 -5.32 -13.38
C ALA A 166 0.45 -5.96 -13.88
N GLY A 167 0.93 -6.98 -13.20
CA GLY A 167 2.20 -7.66 -13.48
C GLY A 167 2.01 -9.17 -13.62
N PRO A 168 1.92 -9.72 -14.85
CA PRO A 168 1.89 -11.16 -15.05
C PRO A 168 3.26 -11.77 -14.70
N TRP A 169 3.27 -12.96 -14.09
CA TRP A 169 4.49 -13.67 -13.70
C TRP A 169 5.39 -13.97 -14.91
N GLU A 170 4.77 -14.27 -16.05
CA GLU A 170 5.43 -14.27 -17.35
C GLU A 170 5.17 -12.92 -18.05
N PRO A 171 6.19 -12.05 -18.22
CA PRO A 171 6.00 -10.75 -18.84
C PRO A 171 5.41 -10.87 -20.25
N ARG A 172 4.58 -9.92 -20.64
CA ARG A 172 3.88 -9.90 -21.95
C ARG A 172 4.39 -8.75 -22.82
N GLN A 173 4.17 -8.84 -24.13
CA GLN A 173 4.56 -7.81 -25.10
C GLN A 173 3.35 -7.05 -25.62
N GLY A 174 3.53 -5.77 -25.92
CA GLY A 174 2.48 -4.90 -26.49
C GLY A 174 2.48 -3.53 -25.84
N ALA A 175 1.79 -2.58 -26.47
CA ALA A 175 1.74 -1.18 -26.01
C ALA A 175 1.11 -1.00 -24.63
N PHE A 176 0.30 -1.97 -24.18
CA PHE A 176 -0.31 -1.98 -22.85
C PHE A 176 0.72 -2.23 -21.74
N TRP A 177 1.69 -3.12 -21.98
CA TRP A 177 2.74 -3.52 -21.03
C TRP A 177 3.87 -2.49 -21.01
N ASN A 178 3.56 -1.31 -20.45
CA ASN A 178 4.38 -0.10 -20.50
C ASN A 178 5.42 0.04 -19.37
N ALA A 179 5.53 -0.95 -18.47
CA ALA A 179 6.50 -0.98 -17.38
C ALA A 179 7.48 -2.16 -17.56
N SER A 180 8.58 -2.15 -16.81
CA SER A 180 9.61 -3.20 -16.87
C SER A 180 9.05 -4.60 -16.61
N VAL A 181 8.07 -4.70 -15.70
CA VAL A 181 7.47 -5.95 -15.22
C VAL A 181 5.93 -5.95 -15.31
N GLY A 182 5.34 -5.18 -16.24
CA GLY A 182 3.88 -5.19 -16.41
C GLY A 182 3.31 -3.94 -17.06
N ALA A 183 2.10 -3.58 -16.66
CA ALA A 183 1.41 -2.35 -17.03
C ALA A 183 1.18 -1.49 -15.79
N ALA A 184 1.34 -0.18 -15.94
CA ALA A 184 1.07 0.81 -14.91
C ALA A 184 0.26 1.98 -15.48
N ARG A 185 -0.68 2.50 -14.69
CA ARG A 185 -1.49 3.65 -15.07
C ARG A 185 -1.76 4.55 -13.86
N PRO A 186 -1.42 5.85 -13.92
CA PRO A 186 -1.70 6.80 -12.83
C PRO A 186 -3.18 6.80 -12.43
N VAL A 187 -3.46 6.79 -11.12
CA VAL A 187 -4.84 6.79 -10.58
C VAL A 187 -5.62 8.02 -11.04
N ARG A 188 -4.96 9.16 -11.27
CA ARG A 188 -5.60 10.37 -11.83
C ARG A 188 -6.18 10.17 -13.24
N LEU A 189 -5.72 9.17 -13.98
CA LEU A 189 -6.25 8.80 -15.30
C LEU A 189 -7.36 7.74 -15.21
N LEU A 190 -7.66 7.25 -13.99
CA LEU A 190 -8.63 6.20 -13.71
C LEU A 190 -9.69 6.71 -12.72
N PRO A 191 -10.63 7.57 -13.16
CA PRO A 191 -11.61 8.19 -12.28
C PRO A 191 -12.59 7.16 -11.69
N GLY A 192 -12.59 7.05 -10.36
CA GLY A 192 -13.46 6.14 -9.60
C GLY A 192 -13.03 4.66 -9.63
N ALA A 193 -13.68 3.85 -8.81
CA ALA A 193 -13.38 2.41 -8.71
C ALA A 193 -13.73 1.62 -9.97
N THR A 194 -14.71 2.07 -10.76
CA THR A 194 -15.07 1.40 -12.03
C THR A 194 -13.94 1.50 -13.06
N ALA A 195 -13.32 2.66 -13.25
CA ALA A 195 -12.21 2.80 -14.19
C ALA A 195 -10.98 1.98 -13.75
N LEU A 196 -10.72 1.88 -12.44
CA LEU A 196 -9.68 1.02 -11.87
C LEU A 196 -9.97 -0.46 -12.15
N HIS A 197 -11.19 -0.91 -11.88
CA HIS A 197 -11.64 -2.25 -12.18
C HIS A 197 -11.51 -2.58 -13.68
N ASP A 198 -11.91 -1.66 -14.56
CA ASP A 198 -11.83 -1.84 -16.01
C ASP A 198 -10.38 -1.95 -16.49
N PHE A 199 -9.45 -1.20 -15.89
CA PHE A 199 -8.02 -1.37 -16.14
C PHE A 199 -7.54 -2.78 -15.74
N PHE A 200 -7.94 -3.30 -14.58
CA PHE A 200 -7.54 -4.64 -14.16
C PHE A 200 -8.17 -5.74 -15.03
N MET A 201 -9.42 -5.56 -15.46
CA MET A 201 -10.08 -6.46 -16.41
C MET A 201 -9.38 -6.47 -17.77
N GLU A 202 -9.00 -5.30 -18.30
CA GLU A 202 -8.20 -5.18 -19.52
C GLU A 202 -6.86 -5.90 -19.36
N ALA A 203 -6.18 -5.71 -18.22
CA ALA A 203 -4.92 -6.38 -17.93
C ALA A 203 -5.08 -7.90 -17.88
N ARG A 204 -6.14 -8.41 -17.25
CA ARG A 204 -6.41 -9.86 -17.17
C ARG A 204 -6.63 -10.46 -18.56
N ASP A 205 -7.46 -9.83 -19.38
CA ASP A 205 -7.74 -10.28 -20.74
C ASP A 205 -6.48 -10.28 -21.60
N ARG A 206 -5.69 -9.20 -21.54
CA ARG A 206 -4.42 -9.11 -22.26
C ARG A 206 -3.39 -10.11 -21.75
N ALA A 207 -3.33 -10.37 -20.44
CA ALA A 207 -2.37 -11.33 -19.89
C ALA A 207 -2.61 -12.76 -20.42
N ALA A 208 -3.84 -13.08 -20.78
CA ALA A 208 -4.23 -14.37 -21.36
C ALA A 208 -3.96 -14.47 -22.88
N HIS A 209 -3.91 -13.35 -23.61
CA HIS A 209 -3.88 -13.33 -25.07
C HIS A 209 -2.60 -12.74 -25.69
N ASP A 210 -1.97 -11.78 -25.02
CA ASP A 210 -0.77 -11.13 -25.53
C ASP A 210 0.43 -12.08 -25.46
N PRO A 211 1.36 -12.01 -26.43
CA PRO A 211 2.49 -12.93 -26.48
C PRO A 211 3.45 -12.69 -25.32
N ALA A 212 4.01 -13.77 -24.78
CA ALA A 212 5.08 -13.70 -23.79
C ALA A 212 6.28 -12.90 -24.32
N ARG A 213 6.86 -12.07 -23.47
CA ARG A 213 8.14 -11.39 -23.71
C ARG A 213 9.24 -12.42 -23.51
N ARG A 214 9.81 -12.88 -24.63
CA ARG A 214 10.99 -13.73 -24.57
C ARG A 214 12.20 -12.92 -24.11
N PRO A 215 13.12 -13.52 -23.34
CA PRO A 215 14.36 -12.88 -22.91
C PRO A 215 15.23 -12.46 -24.10
#